data_AF-A0AAN6Y8M8-F1
#
_entry.id   AF-A0AAN6Y8M8-F1
#
_cell.length_a   1.000
_cell.length_b   1.000
_cell.length_c   1.000
_cell.angle_alpha   90.00
_cell.angle_beta   90.00
_cell.angle_gamma   90.00
#
_symmetry.space_group_name_H-M   'P 1'
#
loop_
_entity.id
_entity.type
_entity.pdbx_description
1 polymer ?
#
loop_
_entity_poly.entity_id
_entity_poly.type
_entity_poly.pdbx_seq_one_letter_code
_entity_poly.pdbx_strand_id
1 'polypeptide(L)'
;MVSNDGETSEGAPFLSYHEPDIVSVLTLISFFYLLALSDWIADRILRAGLIGQIIVGLLYGLPVGNTLALEWQETFIALGYLGLLIIIFEGGLTIRLDLLRQNFMLSVIAALVGVLTPIALSFGLLYGGWGFGALEAFIVGTALCSTSLGTTFVVINSASKDVDFSQTRIGTVLISAAILDDVCGLVLVSVIHQLRGIADGSNLGWIIGRPILASGLLAVLTPLVAKFIAGPLFRRFVEVRFARFKHASNIVLMVFVLCAFLAISAYAGASMLFGAFLTGAFTSSLPSKHPEGPFVGVLSREHGESTAGKSPTFVHTFEKYVSHVQRFILQPLFFASIGFAIPFLDMWTGEIIWKGVVFTLLMLLGKVVVGVCVPLWDLLVDRQRSLLEKGQTLTGRSFVPTSWAPATLLGTAMVARGEIGLIIIQIGLNETPFLSQKAFVIAVWAIVLNTIIGPVGVGLLLKRVGTRIADDKLWGTQKRATEEEFTGSASEGMRE
;
A
#
# COMPACT_ATOMS: atom_id res chain seq x y z
N MET A 1 56.84 -6.50 15.13
CA MET A 1 57.75 -5.58 14.42
C MET A 1 57.27 -5.58 12.97
N VAL A 2 56.59 -4.57 12.44
CA VAL A 2 56.50 -3.12 12.72
C VAL A 2 55.11 -2.64 12.23
N SER A 3 54.52 -1.72 13.00
CA SER A 3 53.38 -0.77 12.80
C SER A 3 52.57 -0.84 11.49
N ASN A 4 51.23 -0.85 11.48
CA ASN A 4 50.26 0.13 12.02
C ASN A 4 50.59 1.59 11.68
N ASP A 5 50.26 2.00 10.46
CA ASP A 5 49.79 3.33 10.08
C ASP A 5 48.79 3.07 8.93
N GLY A 6 47.50 3.39 9.01
CA GLY A 6 47.01 4.67 9.51
C GLY A 6 47.15 5.77 8.46
N GLU A 7 47.49 5.46 7.19
CA GLU A 7 47.32 6.40 6.10
C GLU A 7 45.85 6.40 5.67
N THR A 8 45.08 7.27 6.33
CA THR A 8 43.93 7.92 5.74
C THR A 8 44.25 8.27 4.29
N SER A 9 43.51 7.69 3.35
CA SER A 9 43.45 8.10 1.94
C SER A 9 42.79 9.49 1.79
N GLU A 10 43.15 10.44 2.65
CA GLU A 10 42.84 11.86 2.52
C GLU A 10 43.84 12.47 1.53
N GLY A 11 43.61 12.26 0.23
CA GLY A 11 44.40 12.94 -0.81
C GLY A 11 44.44 12.28 -2.20
N ALA A 12 43.95 11.05 -2.35
CA ALA A 12 43.87 10.41 -3.67
C ALA A 12 42.68 10.99 -4.47
N PRO A 13 42.84 11.42 -5.73
CA PRO A 13 41.75 11.97 -6.54
C PRO A 13 40.70 10.92 -6.96
N PHE A 14 40.89 9.65 -6.61
CA PHE A 14 40.01 8.53 -6.94
C PHE A 14 40.10 7.42 -5.87
N LEU A 15 39.06 6.59 -5.80
CA LEU A 15 39.01 5.43 -4.92
C LEU A 15 39.86 4.27 -5.50
N SER A 16 40.84 3.78 -4.76
CA SER A 16 41.67 2.63 -5.18
C SER A 16 40.84 1.35 -5.18
N TYR A 17 40.85 0.62 -6.30
CA TYR A 17 40.17 -0.66 -6.43
C TYR A 17 40.98 -1.76 -5.70
N HIS A 18 40.38 -2.33 -4.67
CA HIS A 18 40.89 -3.51 -3.98
C HIS A 18 39.90 -4.66 -4.16
N GLU A 19 40.41 -5.84 -4.51
CA GLU A 19 39.56 -7.03 -4.62
C GLU A 19 38.93 -7.37 -3.28
N PRO A 20 37.62 -7.67 -3.24
CA PRO A 20 36.95 -8.00 -1.99
C PRO A 20 37.43 -9.35 -1.44
N ASP A 21 37.51 -9.44 -0.12
CA ASP A 21 37.86 -10.69 0.56
C ASP A 21 36.85 -11.81 0.27
N ILE A 22 37.33 -13.06 0.26
CA ILE A 22 36.52 -14.24 -0.04
C ILE A 22 35.33 -14.40 0.91
N VAL A 23 35.49 -14.07 2.21
CA VAL A 23 34.41 -14.15 3.19
C VAL A 23 33.33 -13.14 2.86
N SER A 24 33.69 -11.93 2.47
CA SER A 24 32.75 -10.89 2.05
C SER A 24 31.98 -11.32 0.80
N VAL A 25 32.65 -11.89 -0.21
CA VAL A 25 32.01 -12.39 -1.43
C VAL A 25 31.03 -13.52 -1.13
N LEU A 26 31.44 -14.52 -0.34
CA LEU A 26 30.57 -15.64 0.03
C LEU A 26 29.37 -15.19 0.89
N THR A 27 29.58 -14.20 1.76
CA THR A 27 28.51 -13.60 2.57
C THR A 27 27.48 -12.92 1.68
N LEU A 28 27.90 -12.13 0.69
CA LEU A 28 26.98 -11.48 -0.25
C LEU A 28 26.24 -12.49 -1.14
N ILE A 29 26.94 -13.49 -1.68
CA ILE A 29 26.32 -14.54 -2.50
C ILE A 29 25.25 -15.29 -1.69
N SER A 30 25.60 -15.72 -0.47
CA SER A 30 24.65 -16.42 0.39
C SER A 30 23.48 -15.53 0.81
N PHE A 31 23.72 -14.26 1.11
CA PHE A 31 22.68 -13.29 1.45
C PHE A 31 21.64 -13.14 0.34
N PHE A 32 22.05 -12.84 -0.90
CA PHE A 32 21.12 -12.70 -2.02
C PHE A 32 20.41 -14.02 -2.37
N TYR A 33 21.13 -15.15 -2.32
CA TYR A 33 20.52 -16.46 -2.55
C TYR A 33 19.44 -16.78 -1.50
N LEU A 34 19.74 -16.54 -0.22
CA LEU A 34 18.79 -16.80 0.86
C LEU A 34 17.62 -15.82 0.85
N LEU A 35 17.80 -14.56 0.44
CA LEU A 35 16.68 -13.64 0.22
C LEU A 35 15.68 -14.21 -0.79
N ALA A 36 16.16 -14.69 -1.93
CA ALA A 36 15.30 -15.31 -2.95
C ALA A 36 14.67 -16.63 -2.47
N LEU A 37 15.46 -17.48 -1.82
CA LEU A 37 14.98 -18.78 -1.32
C LEU A 37 13.93 -18.61 -0.21
N SER A 38 14.18 -17.72 0.75
CA SER A 38 13.27 -17.48 1.87
C SER A 38 11.95 -16.85 1.42
N ASP A 39 11.98 -15.95 0.42
CA ASP A 39 10.78 -15.41 -0.21
C ASP A 39 9.92 -16.54 -0.81
N TRP A 40 10.54 -17.41 -1.61
CA TRP A 40 9.86 -18.54 -2.21
C TRP A 40 9.27 -19.52 -1.17
N ILE A 41 10.02 -19.84 -0.12
CA ILE A 41 9.56 -20.73 0.97
C ILE A 41 8.41 -20.07 1.73
N ALA A 42 8.55 -18.80 2.13
CA ALA A 42 7.56 -18.08 2.91
C ALA A 42 6.27 -17.85 2.12
N ASP A 43 6.37 -17.55 0.82
CA ASP A 43 5.20 -17.45 -0.05
C ASP A 43 4.49 -18.79 -0.20
N ARG A 44 5.24 -19.90 -0.32
CA ARG A 44 4.66 -21.24 -0.43
C ARG A 44 3.93 -21.70 0.84
N ILE A 45 4.46 -21.38 2.02
CA ILE A 45 3.93 -21.85 3.31
C ILE A 45 2.89 -20.88 3.88
N LEU A 46 3.20 -19.59 3.92
CA LEU A 46 2.43 -18.56 4.62
C LEU A 46 1.69 -17.61 3.66
N ARG A 47 1.94 -17.68 2.35
CA ARG A 47 1.44 -16.72 1.35
C ARG A 47 1.84 -15.28 1.66
N ALA A 48 3.01 -15.14 2.27
CA ALA A 48 3.57 -13.87 2.73
C ALA A 48 5.10 -13.89 2.54
N GLY A 49 5.55 -13.86 1.27
CA GLY A 49 6.96 -13.92 0.90
C GLY A 49 7.86 -12.89 1.61
N LEU A 50 7.33 -11.68 1.82
CA LEU A 50 8.01 -10.59 2.55
C LEU A 50 8.53 -10.98 3.94
N ILE A 51 7.88 -11.92 4.63
CA ILE A 51 8.32 -12.39 5.95
C ILE A 51 9.67 -13.12 5.83
N GLY A 52 9.87 -13.90 4.77
CA GLY A 52 11.12 -14.62 4.52
C GLY A 52 12.31 -13.66 4.38
N GLN A 53 12.12 -12.58 3.62
CA GLN A 53 13.15 -11.56 3.39
C GLN A 53 13.50 -10.79 4.69
N ILE A 54 12.50 -10.46 5.52
CA ILE A 54 12.72 -9.86 6.85
C ILE A 54 13.53 -10.80 7.75
N ILE A 55 13.22 -12.11 7.75
CA ILE A 55 13.97 -13.10 8.54
C ILE A 55 15.42 -13.19 8.08
N VAL A 56 15.69 -13.21 6.78
CA VAL A 56 17.08 -13.21 6.27
C VAL A 56 17.81 -11.94 6.68
N GLY A 57 17.13 -10.79 6.58
CA GLY A 57 17.64 -9.53 7.10
C GLY A 57 18.03 -9.64 8.57
N LEU A 58 17.15 -10.17 9.40
CA LEU A 58 17.39 -10.37 10.81
C LEU A 58 18.60 -11.27 11.09
N LEU A 59 18.71 -12.40 10.37
CA LEU A 59 19.79 -13.37 10.54
C LEU A 59 21.16 -12.80 10.14
N TYR A 60 21.21 -11.99 9.09
CA TYR A 60 22.46 -11.43 8.57
C TYR A 60 22.85 -10.09 9.20
N GLY A 61 21.87 -9.33 9.68
CA GLY A 61 22.08 -8.02 10.30
C GLY A 61 22.53 -8.09 11.75
N LEU A 62 22.75 -6.91 12.32
CA LEU A 62 23.15 -6.69 13.71
C LEU A 62 22.34 -7.45 14.78
N PRO A 63 21.00 -7.59 14.69
CA PRO A 63 20.23 -8.10 15.83
C PRO A 63 20.48 -9.56 16.19
N VAL A 64 20.96 -10.39 15.26
CA VAL A 64 21.18 -11.83 15.50
C VAL A 64 22.57 -12.28 15.06
N GLY A 65 22.84 -12.34 13.76
CA GLY A 65 24.07 -12.97 13.27
C GLY A 65 25.23 -12.00 13.10
N ASN A 66 24.95 -10.71 12.84
CA ASN A 66 25.93 -9.68 12.53
C ASN A 66 27.00 -10.14 11.51
N THR A 67 26.58 -10.93 10.51
CA THR A 67 27.46 -11.54 9.51
C THR A 67 27.71 -10.59 8.35
N LEU A 68 26.73 -9.75 8.02
CA LEU A 68 26.84 -8.72 7.00
C LEU A 68 27.50 -7.47 7.58
N ALA A 69 28.55 -6.98 6.94
CA ALA A 69 29.25 -5.77 7.41
C ALA A 69 28.31 -4.55 7.45
N LEU A 70 28.58 -3.62 8.37
CA LEU A 70 27.75 -2.43 8.59
C LEU A 70 27.60 -1.57 7.32
N GLU A 71 28.68 -1.41 6.55
CA GLU A 71 28.70 -0.66 5.28
C GLU A 71 27.68 -1.21 4.28
N TRP A 72 27.52 -2.54 4.22
CA TRP A 72 26.52 -3.19 3.38
C TRP A 72 25.11 -3.00 3.93
N GLN A 73 24.93 -3.09 5.24
CA GLN A 73 23.63 -2.85 5.88
C GLN A 73 23.14 -1.43 5.58
N GLU A 74 23.98 -0.41 5.74
CA GLU A 74 23.66 0.99 5.42
C GLU A 74 23.37 1.19 3.92
N THR A 75 24.18 0.59 3.05
CA THR A 75 23.97 0.63 1.60
C THR A 75 22.62 0.00 1.22
N PHE A 76 22.28 -1.14 1.81
CA PHE A 76 21.02 -1.83 1.56
C PHE A 76 19.81 -1.11 2.16
N ILE A 77 19.97 -0.38 3.27
CA ILE A 77 18.94 0.55 3.77
C ILE A 77 18.67 1.64 2.73
N ALA A 78 19.70 2.27 2.17
CA ALA A 78 19.54 3.33 1.17
C ALA A 78 18.91 2.82 -0.13
N LEU A 79 19.40 1.70 -0.67
CA LEU A 79 18.81 1.07 -1.86
C LEU A 79 17.40 0.54 -1.61
N GLY A 80 17.15 0.00 -0.42
CA GLY A 80 15.84 -0.45 0.01
C GLY A 80 14.83 0.71 0.09
N TYR A 81 15.24 1.87 0.59
CA TYR A 81 14.38 3.05 0.61
C TYR A 81 14.04 3.54 -0.81
N LEU A 82 14.98 3.46 -1.76
CA LEU A 82 14.68 3.69 -3.17
C LEU A 82 13.68 2.66 -3.72
N GLY A 83 13.85 1.38 -3.36
CA GLY A 83 12.90 0.32 -3.66
C GLY A 83 11.50 0.62 -3.13
N LEU A 84 11.39 1.14 -1.91
CA LEU A 84 10.12 1.54 -1.32
C LEU A 84 9.44 2.67 -2.12
N LEU A 85 10.19 3.70 -2.51
CA LEU A 85 9.65 4.78 -3.34
C LEU A 85 9.08 4.23 -4.66
N ILE A 86 9.77 3.27 -5.26
CA ILE A 86 9.34 2.64 -6.51
C ILE A 86 8.11 1.73 -6.30
N ILE A 87 8.00 0.99 -5.19
CA ILE A 87 6.79 0.20 -4.84
C ILE A 87 5.57 1.11 -4.76
N ILE A 88 5.70 2.23 -4.06
CA ILE A 88 4.58 3.14 -3.85
C ILE A 88 4.23 3.88 -5.16
N PHE A 89 5.24 4.21 -5.97
CA PHE A 89 5.05 4.73 -7.31
C PHE A 89 4.32 3.72 -8.23
N GLU A 90 4.68 2.44 -8.19
CA GLU A 90 3.97 1.36 -8.90
C GLU A 90 2.52 1.24 -8.45
N GLY A 91 2.26 1.34 -7.14
CA GLY A 91 0.90 1.40 -6.58
C GLY A 91 0.10 2.58 -7.14
N GLY A 92 0.73 3.76 -7.25
CA GLY A 92 0.13 4.93 -7.90
C GLY A 92 -0.11 4.75 -9.40
N LEU A 93 0.77 4.05 -10.12
CA LEU A 93 0.62 3.76 -11.55
C LEU A 93 -0.55 2.81 -11.84
N THR A 94 -0.80 1.87 -10.94
CA THR A 94 -1.79 0.80 -11.10
C THR A 94 -3.14 1.11 -10.46
N ILE A 95 -3.27 2.28 -9.83
CA ILE A 95 -4.50 2.71 -9.17
C ILE A 95 -5.70 2.78 -10.12
N ARG A 96 -6.81 2.20 -9.68
CA ARG A 96 -8.08 2.14 -10.40
C ARG A 96 -9.05 3.21 -9.87
N LEU A 97 -8.88 4.46 -10.32
CA LEU A 97 -9.74 5.58 -9.91
C LEU A 97 -11.20 5.41 -10.35
N ASP A 98 -11.44 4.61 -11.39
CA ASP A 98 -12.77 4.21 -11.85
C ASP A 98 -13.57 3.48 -10.76
N LEU A 99 -12.93 2.52 -10.09
CA LEU A 99 -13.53 1.73 -9.01
C LEU A 99 -13.86 2.59 -7.79
N LEU A 100 -12.94 3.48 -7.43
CA LEU A 100 -13.11 4.42 -6.32
C LEU A 100 -14.30 5.35 -6.54
N ARG A 101 -14.55 5.80 -7.78
CA ARG A 101 -15.67 6.69 -8.09
C ARG A 101 -17.03 6.01 -7.97
N GLN A 102 -17.13 4.71 -8.25
CA GLN A 102 -18.41 3.98 -8.26
C GLN A 102 -19.01 3.78 -6.86
N ASN A 103 -18.16 3.55 -5.84
CA ASN A 103 -18.60 3.35 -4.46
C ASN A 103 -17.91 4.32 -3.48
N PHE A 104 -17.72 5.57 -3.92
CA PHE A 104 -16.88 6.54 -3.23
C PHE A 104 -17.27 6.76 -1.76
N MET A 105 -18.53 7.09 -1.48
CA MET A 105 -18.99 7.39 -0.11
C MET A 105 -18.79 6.22 0.85
N LEU A 106 -19.19 5.02 0.45
CA LEU A 106 -19.02 3.83 1.28
C LEU A 106 -17.55 3.49 1.50
N SER A 107 -16.72 3.62 0.46
CA SER A 107 -15.28 3.35 0.54
C SER A 107 -14.57 4.35 1.47
N VAL A 108 -14.97 5.62 1.42
CA VAL A 108 -14.47 6.67 2.34
C VAL A 108 -14.86 6.38 3.78
N ILE A 109 -16.12 6.01 4.04
CA ILE A 109 -16.57 5.66 5.40
C ILE A 109 -15.81 4.42 5.90
N ALA A 110 -15.71 3.37 5.08
CA ALA A 110 -14.99 2.16 5.43
C ALA A 110 -13.50 2.45 5.73
N ALA A 111 -12.84 3.28 4.92
CA ALA A 111 -11.46 3.69 5.14
C ALA A 111 -11.30 4.54 6.41
N LEU A 112 -12.18 5.52 6.65
CA LEU A 112 -12.16 6.33 7.87
C LEU A 112 -12.33 5.48 9.12
N VAL A 113 -13.26 4.52 9.12
CA VAL A 113 -13.42 3.56 10.22
C VAL A 113 -12.18 2.66 10.32
N GLY A 114 -11.62 2.23 9.18
CA GLY A 114 -10.42 1.42 9.09
C GLY A 114 -9.15 2.11 9.59
N VAL A 115 -9.09 3.43 9.56
CA VAL A 115 -7.98 4.24 10.07
C VAL A 115 -8.21 4.64 11.52
N LEU A 116 -9.38 5.20 11.85
CA LEU A 116 -9.67 5.75 13.17
C LEU A 116 -9.86 4.67 14.23
N THR A 117 -10.42 3.51 13.88
CA THR A 117 -10.68 2.45 14.87
C THR A 117 -9.38 1.88 15.45
N PRO A 118 -8.37 1.46 14.64
CA PRO A 118 -7.09 1.03 15.18
C PRO A 118 -6.40 2.11 16.03
N ILE A 119 -6.46 3.37 15.61
CA ILE A 119 -5.88 4.48 16.38
C ILE A 119 -6.60 4.62 17.73
N ALA A 120 -7.94 4.65 17.76
CA ALA A 120 -8.72 4.75 18.98
C ALA A 120 -8.50 3.56 19.93
N LEU A 121 -8.43 2.34 19.39
CA LEU A 121 -8.13 1.14 20.17
C LEU A 121 -6.70 1.15 20.74
N SER A 122 -5.74 1.70 19.98
CA SER A 122 -4.38 1.92 20.46
C SER A 122 -4.36 2.90 21.63
N PHE A 123 -5.07 4.03 21.55
CA PHE A 123 -5.24 4.95 22.69
C PHE A 123 -5.91 4.27 23.90
N GLY A 124 -6.97 3.50 23.67
CA GLY A 124 -7.65 2.79 24.75
C GLY A 124 -6.74 1.81 25.49
N LEU A 125 -5.97 1.00 24.75
CA LEU A 125 -5.14 -0.05 25.35
C LEU A 125 -3.76 0.47 25.80
N LEU A 126 -3.01 1.15 24.94
CA LEU A 126 -1.64 1.56 25.25
C LEU A 126 -1.63 2.72 26.25
N TYR A 127 -2.36 3.80 25.95
CA TYR A 127 -2.40 4.97 26.83
C TYR A 127 -3.27 4.73 28.07
N GLY A 128 -4.51 4.25 27.87
CA GLY A 128 -5.45 4.02 28.98
C GLY A 128 -5.17 2.76 29.81
N GLY A 129 -4.72 1.67 29.19
CA GLY A 129 -4.55 0.37 29.84
C GLY A 129 -3.15 0.09 30.38
N TRP A 130 -2.11 0.37 29.57
CA TRP A 130 -0.71 0.06 29.92
C TRP A 130 0.13 1.27 30.32
N GLY A 131 -0.44 2.48 30.28
CA GLY A 131 0.23 3.71 30.72
C GLY A 131 1.34 4.22 29.80
N PHE A 132 1.33 3.84 28.52
CA PHE A 132 2.21 4.42 27.50
C PHE A 132 1.82 5.88 27.19
N GLY A 133 2.69 6.64 26.54
CA GLY A 133 2.43 8.01 26.12
C GLY A 133 1.34 8.14 25.05
N ALA A 134 0.67 9.29 25.01
CA ALA A 134 -0.36 9.57 24.00
C ALA A 134 0.20 9.54 22.56
N LEU A 135 1.40 10.10 22.37
CA LEU A 135 2.07 10.07 21.07
C LEU A 135 2.56 8.67 20.70
N GLU A 136 2.95 7.84 21.68
CA GLU A 136 3.27 6.42 21.45
C GLU A 136 2.05 5.67 20.94
N ALA A 137 0.92 5.82 21.62
CA ALA A 137 -0.33 5.19 21.22
C ALA A 137 -0.77 5.65 19.83
N PHE A 138 -0.59 6.93 19.48
CA PHE A 138 -0.86 7.45 18.15
C PHE A 138 0.03 6.84 17.07
N ILE A 139 1.35 6.81 17.27
CA ILE A 139 2.32 6.26 16.32
C ILE A 139 2.04 4.77 16.10
N VAL A 140 1.86 4.01 17.18
CA VAL A 140 1.55 2.58 17.13
C VAL A 140 0.20 2.33 16.44
N GLY A 141 -0.82 3.12 16.77
CA GLY A 141 -2.15 3.01 16.17
C GLY A 141 -2.14 3.33 14.68
N THR A 142 -1.32 4.30 14.27
CA THR A 142 -1.11 4.66 12.87
C THR A 142 -0.41 3.53 12.11
N ALA A 143 0.62 2.92 12.69
CA ALA A 143 1.29 1.77 12.08
C ALA A 143 0.30 0.60 11.83
N LEU A 144 -0.58 0.37 12.79
CA LEU A 144 -1.65 -0.62 12.72
C LEU A 144 -2.93 -0.07 12.08
N CYS A 145 -2.90 1.03 11.34
CA CYS A 145 -4.04 1.46 10.54
C CYS A 145 -3.90 1.00 9.08
N SER A 146 -2.66 0.97 8.56
CA SER A 146 -2.33 0.56 7.19
C SER A 146 -2.65 -0.92 6.90
N THR A 147 -3.11 -1.19 5.69
CA THR A 147 -3.69 -2.48 5.27
C THR A 147 -2.90 -3.04 4.07
N SER A 148 -2.52 -4.32 4.07
CA SER A 148 -1.89 -4.98 2.90
C SER A 148 -2.92 -5.65 2.01
N LEU A 149 -3.35 -4.97 0.95
CA LEU A 149 -4.24 -5.60 -0.01
C LEU A 149 -3.54 -6.72 -0.81
N GLY A 150 -2.24 -6.58 -1.10
CA GLY A 150 -1.48 -7.51 -1.96
C GLY A 150 -1.56 -8.97 -1.51
N THR A 151 -1.25 -9.25 -0.24
CA THR A 151 -1.28 -10.62 0.32
C THR A 151 -2.71 -11.18 0.38
N THR A 152 -3.66 -10.34 0.78
CA THR A 152 -5.07 -10.70 0.89
C THR A 152 -5.66 -11.06 -0.48
N PHE A 153 -5.36 -10.26 -1.51
CA PHE A 153 -5.93 -10.46 -2.84
C PHE A 153 -5.36 -11.69 -3.55
N VAL A 154 -4.08 -12.02 -3.33
CA VAL A 154 -3.51 -13.31 -3.76
C VAL A 154 -4.28 -14.48 -3.15
N VAL A 155 -4.67 -14.38 -1.88
CA VAL A 155 -5.53 -15.41 -1.25
C VAL A 155 -6.93 -15.41 -1.85
N ILE A 156 -7.55 -14.25 -2.03
CA ILE A 156 -8.90 -14.14 -2.61
C ILE A 156 -8.96 -14.84 -3.97
N ASN A 157 -8.02 -14.55 -4.86
CA ASN A 157 -7.95 -15.14 -6.20
C ASN A 157 -7.57 -16.62 -6.20
N SER A 158 -6.84 -17.08 -5.18
CA SER A 158 -6.47 -18.49 -5.06
C SER A 158 -7.57 -19.35 -4.43
N ALA A 159 -8.40 -18.76 -3.56
CA ALA A 159 -9.40 -19.47 -2.79
C ALA A 159 -10.68 -19.76 -3.59
N SER A 160 -10.99 -18.92 -4.58
CA SER A 160 -12.12 -19.10 -5.49
C SER A 160 -11.65 -19.15 -6.93
N LYS A 161 -11.71 -20.34 -7.52
CA LYS A 161 -11.31 -20.57 -8.92
C LYS A 161 -12.29 -19.99 -9.92
N ASP A 162 -13.57 -19.88 -9.53
CA ASP A 162 -14.67 -19.56 -10.45
C ASP A 162 -15.22 -18.13 -10.27
N VAL A 163 -14.72 -17.38 -9.27
CA VAL A 163 -15.23 -16.03 -8.94
C VAL A 163 -14.06 -15.06 -8.82
N ASP A 164 -14.01 -14.10 -9.74
CA ASP A 164 -13.16 -12.91 -9.57
C ASP A 164 -13.84 -11.92 -8.63
N PHE A 165 -13.47 -11.97 -7.36
CA PHE A 165 -14.03 -11.07 -6.35
C PHE A 165 -13.73 -9.60 -6.63
N SER A 166 -12.72 -9.24 -7.43
CA SER A 166 -12.51 -7.83 -7.80
C SER A 166 -13.65 -7.25 -8.66
N GLN A 167 -14.42 -8.11 -9.33
CA GLN A 167 -15.60 -7.71 -10.11
C GLN A 167 -16.87 -7.63 -9.26
N THR A 168 -16.82 -8.07 -8.01
CA THR A 168 -17.94 -7.93 -7.08
C THR A 168 -18.02 -6.50 -6.56
N ARG A 169 -19.22 -6.03 -6.23
CA ARG A 169 -19.38 -4.71 -5.62
C ARG A 169 -18.62 -4.62 -4.29
N ILE A 170 -18.66 -5.68 -3.47
CA ILE A 170 -17.92 -5.72 -2.20
C ILE A 170 -16.40 -5.69 -2.43
N GLY A 171 -15.88 -6.39 -3.45
CA GLY A 171 -14.47 -6.34 -3.81
C GLY A 171 -14.05 -4.97 -4.33
N THR A 172 -14.89 -4.29 -5.10
CA THR A 172 -14.66 -2.90 -5.53
C THR A 172 -14.57 -1.94 -4.35
N VAL A 173 -15.46 -2.09 -3.35
CA VAL A 173 -15.42 -1.32 -2.09
C VAL A 173 -14.15 -1.64 -1.30
N LEU A 174 -13.81 -2.93 -1.15
CA LEU A 174 -12.59 -3.36 -0.47
C LEU A 174 -11.33 -2.76 -1.10
N ILE A 175 -11.20 -2.84 -2.44
CA ILE A 175 -10.06 -2.27 -3.17
C ILE A 175 -9.99 -0.75 -2.96
N SER A 176 -11.11 -0.06 -3.09
CA SER A 176 -11.18 1.39 -2.95
C SER A 176 -10.89 1.86 -1.52
N ALA A 177 -11.39 1.13 -0.52
CA ALA A 177 -11.13 1.42 0.89
C ALA A 177 -9.66 1.16 1.25
N ALA A 178 -9.06 0.07 0.77
CA ALA A 178 -7.64 -0.22 1.00
C ALA A 178 -6.71 0.84 0.38
N ILE A 179 -7.03 1.31 -0.84
CA ILE A 179 -6.29 2.41 -1.47
C ILE A 179 -6.38 3.69 -0.62
N LEU A 180 -7.56 4.01 -0.10
CA LEU A 180 -7.75 5.17 0.78
C LEU A 180 -7.01 5.01 2.12
N ASP A 181 -7.03 3.81 2.71
CA ASP A 181 -6.24 3.46 3.91
C ASP A 181 -4.75 3.69 3.68
N ASP A 182 -4.20 3.25 2.55
CA ASP A 182 -2.79 3.43 2.20
C ASP A 182 -2.46 4.91 2.01
N VAL A 183 -3.29 5.66 1.27
CA VAL A 183 -3.13 7.12 1.12
C VAL A 183 -3.15 7.80 2.49
N CYS A 184 -4.12 7.48 3.34
CA CYS A 184 -4.19 8.02 4.70
C CYS A 184 -2.94 7.65 5.52
N GLY A 185 -2.45 6.41 5.43
CA GLY A 185 -1.22 5.97 6.07
C GLY A 185 -0.01 6.79 5.63
N LEU A 186 0.15 7.04 4.33
CA LEU A 186 1.24 7.86 3.78
C LEU A 186 1.15 9.33 4.24
N VAL A 187 -0.06 9.87 4.41
CA VAL A 187 -0.26 11.20 5.02
C VAL A 187 0.14 11.18 6.49
N LEU A 188 -0.28 10.17 7.25
CA LEU A 188 0.05 10.05 8.67
C LEU A 188 1.55 9.85 8.93
N VAL A 189 2.30 9.22 8.01
CA VAL A 189 3.78 9.19 8.06
C VAL A 189 4.35 10.61 8.13
N SER A 190 3.84 11.55 7.32
CA SER A 190 4.33 12.94 7.35
C SER A 190 3.97 13.67 8.63
N VAL A 191 2.82 13.36 9.24
CA VAL A 191 2.46 13.87 10.57
C VAL A 191 3.48 13.39 11.59
N ILE A 192 3.80 12.09 11.60
CA ILE A 192 4.78 11.49 12.53
C ILE A 192 6.15 12.14 12.39
N HIS A 193 6.63 12.35 11.16
CA HIS A 193 7.92 12.99 10.93
C HIS A 193 7.97 14.42 11.48
N GLN A 194 6.87 15.18 11.38
CA GLN A 194 6.82 16.55 11.90
C GLN A 194 6.66 16.62 13.43
N LEU A 195 6.22 15.54 14.10
CA LEU A 195 6.09 15.53 15.57
C LEU A 195 7.42 15.84 16.27
N ARG A 196 8.58 15.57 15.64
CA ARG A 196 9.91 15.98 16.14
C ARG A 196 9.95 17.45 16.56
N GLY A 197 9.31 18.34 15.78
CA GLY A 197 9.29 19.78 16.01
C GLY A 197 8.48 20.24 17.23
N ILE A 198 7.77 19.33 17.92
CA ILE A 198 7.11 19.63 19.20
C ILE A 198 8.16 19.94 20.28
N ALA A 199 9.32 19.28 20.23
CA ALA A 199 10.41 19.52 21.16
C ALA A 199 10.97 20.96 21.05
N ASP A 200 10.80 21.60 19.89
CA ASP A 200 11.29 22.95 19.60
C ASP A 200 10.28 24.06 19.98
N GLY A 201 9.18 23.73 20.66
CA GLY A 201 8.19 24.72 21.14
C GLY A 201 7.26 25.28 20.07
N SER A 202 7.18 24.65 18.90
CA SER A 202 6.31 25.09 17.81
C SER A 202 4.82 24.77 18.05
N ASN A 203 3.92 25.53 17.41
CA ASN A 203 2.47 25.35 17.59
C ASN A 203 2.01 23.96 17.12
N LEU A 204 1.52 23.13 18.05
CA LEU A 204 1.06 21.76 17.77
C LEU A 204 0.06 21.68 16.60
N GLY A 205 -0.86 22.65 16.52
CA GLY A 205 -1.84 22.72 15.43
C GLY A 205 -1.20 22.94 14.06
N TRP A 206 -0.08 23.65 13.97
CA TRP A 206 0.66 23.83 12.72
C TRP A 206 1.49 22.60 12.36
N ILE A 207 2.09 21.94 13.35
CA ILE A 207 2.87 20.71 13.17
C ILE A 207 2.01 19.60 12.57
N ILE A 208 0.77 19.46 13.04
CA ILE A 208 -0.18 18.45 12.53
C ILE A 208 -0.88 18.97 11.27
N GLY A 209 -1.28 20.25 11.26
CA GLY A 209 -2.06 20.85 10.18
C GLY A 209 -1.29 21.00 8.88
N ARG A 210 0.00 21.36 8.93
CA ARG A 210 0.85 21.54 7.74
C ARG A 210 0.95 20.27 6.88
N PRO A 211 1.34 19.09 7.39
CA PRO A 211 1.45 17.88 6.56
C PRO A 211 0.12 17.42 5.98
N ILE A 212 -0.98 17.54 6.75
CA ILE A 212 -2.33 17.21 6.29
C ILE A 212 -2.77 18.17 5.18
N LEU A 213 -2.58 19.48 5.37
CA LEU A 213 -2.92 20.50 4.37
C LEU A 213 -2.07 20.34 3.11
N ALA A 214 -0.75 20.16 3.25
CA ALA A 214 0.16 19.95 2.14
C ALA A 214 -0.24 18.71 1.34
N SER A 215 -0.52 17.59 2.01
CA SER A 215 -0.95 16.36 1.36
C SER A 215 -2.32 16.49 0.69
N GLY A 216 -3.28 17.16 1.35
CA GLY A 216 -4.60 17.44 0.77
C GLY A 216 -4.53 18.34 -0.47
N LEU A 217 -3.72 19.40 -0.42
CA LEU A 217 -3.47 20.27 -1.56
C LEU A 217 -2.81 19.50 -2.70
N LEU A 218 -1.78 18.69 -2.43
CA LEU A 218 -1.15 17.87 -3.46
C LEU A 218 -2.12 16.86 -4.06
N ALA A 219 -2.95 16.21 -3.24
CA ALA A 219 -3.97 15.25 -3.70
C ALA A 219 -4.99 15.89 -4.65
N VAL A 220 -5.39 17.14 -4.39
CA VAL A 220 -6.37 17.87 -5.21
C VAL A 220 -5.70 18.51 -6.44
N LEU A 221 -4.53 19.13 -6.27
CA LEU A 221 -3.83 19.82 -7.35
C LEU A 221 -3.27 18.86 -8.39
N THR A 222 -2.81 17.67 -8.00
CA THR A 222 -2.24 16.68 -8.93
C THR A 222 -3.18 16.33 -10.09
N PRO A 223 -4.43 15.87 -9.86
CA PRO A 223 -5.35 15.57 -10.96
C PRO A 223 -5.78 16.83 -11.74
N LEU A 224 -5.84 18.00 -11.09
CA LEU A 224 -6.15 19.27 -11.77
C LEU A 224 -5.03 19.65 -12.75
N VAL A 225 -3.78 19.63 -12.29
CA VAL A 225 -2.60 19.91 -13.12
C VAL A 225 -2.48 18.87 -14.23
N ALA A 226 -2.69 17.59 -13.91
CA ALA A 226 -2.67 16.51 -14.90
C ALA A 226 -3.68 16.77 -16.04
N LYS A 227 -4.92 17.10 -15.70
CA LYS A 227 -6.01 17.28 -16.66
C LYS A 227 -5.90 18.59 -17.45
N PHE A 228 -5.64 19.71 -16.78
CA PHE A 228 -5.75 21.04 -17.37
C PHE A 228 -4.44 21.60 -17.92
N ILE A 229 -3.28 21.16 -17.41
CA ILE A 229 -1.97 21.70 -17.80
C ILE A 229 -1.16 20.63 -18.52
N ALA A 230 -0.87 19.53 -17.84
CA ALA A 230 0.06 18.51 -18.32
C ALA A 230 -0.50 17.73 -19.51
N GLY A 231 -1.78 17.34 -19.48
CA GLY A 231 -2.44 16.64 -20.59
C GLY A 231 -2.39 17.44 -21.91
N PRO A 232 -2.85 18.70 -21.95
CA PRO A 232 -2.75 19.55 -23.13
C PRO A 232 -1.30 19.80 -23.57
N LEU A 233 -0.38 20.04 -22.62
CA LEU A 233 1.03 20.28 -22.92
C LEU A 233 1.71 19.03 -23.51
N PHE A 234 1.40 17.86 -22.95
CA PHE A 234 1.93 16.57 -23.40
C PHE A 234 1.49 16.29 -24.83
N ARG A 235 0.20 16.47 -25.16
CA ARG A 235 -0.32 16.31 -26.53
C ARG A 235 0.29 17.31 -27.52
N ARG A 236 0.48 18.56 -27.10
CA ARG A 236 0.94 19.63 -28.00
C ARG A 236 2.43 19.59 -28.31
N PHE A 237 3.28 19.31 -27.32
CA PHE A 237 4.74 19.46 -27.47
C PHE A 237 5.52 18.16 -27.33
N VAL A 238 5.03 17.24 -26.50
CA VAL A 238 5.80 16.07 -26.08
C VAL A 238 5.50 14.89 -27.00
N GLU A 239 4.23 14.68 -27.35
CA GLU A 239 3.75 13.50 -28.10
C GLU A 239 4.45 13.31 -29.46
N VAL A 240 4.60 14.37 -30.25
CA VAL A 240 5.22 14.32 -31.59
C VAL A 240 6.71 13.93 -31.52
N ARG A 241 7.42 14.36 -30.47
CA ARG A 241 8.86 14.11 -30.31
C ARG A 241 9.16 12.83 -29.53
N PHE A 242 8.29 12.46 -28.59
CA PHE A 242 8.39 11.25 -27.75
C PHE A 242 8.02 9.97 -28.51
N ALA A 243 7.09 10.04 -29.47
CA ALA A 243 6.74 8.89 -30.30
C ALA A 243 7.94 8.26 -31.02
N ARG A 244 9.02 9.04 -31.25
CA ARG A 244 10.25 8.58 -31.89
C ARG A 244 11.09 7.64 -31.00
N PHE A 245 11.07 7.82 -29.68
CA PHE A 245 11.92 7.09 -28.73
C PHE A 245 11.16 6.10 -27.83
N LYS A 246 9.85 5.90 -28.08
CA LYS A 246 8.98 4.91 -27.41
C LYS A 246 9.24 4.84 -25.90
N HIS A 247 9.73 3.71 -25.39
CA HIS A 247 9.93 3.44 -23.97
C HIS A 247 10.99 4.31 -23.29
N ALA A 248 12.08 4.67 -23.98
CA ALA A 248 13.16 5.43 -23.37
C ALA A 248 12.67 6.81 -22.90
N SER A 249 11.82 7.44 -23.72
CA SER A 249 11.23 8.73 -23.39
C SER A 249 10.25 8.64 -22.20
N ASN A 250 9.48 7.55 -22.11
CA ASN A 250 8.58 7.30 -20.98
C ASN A 250 9.36 7.14 -19.66
N ILE A 251 10.46 6.38 -19.65
CA ILE A 251 11.29 6.20 -18.44
C ILE A 251 11.88 7.54 -17.99
N VAL A 252 12.46 8.31 -18.91
CA VAL A 252 13.04 9.61 -18.58
C VAL A 252 11.98 10.54 -17.98
N LEU A 253 10.77 10.56 -18.54
CA LEU A 253 9.68 11.37 -17.99
C LEU A 253 9.25 10.86 -16.61
N MET A 254 9.09 9.55 -16.42
CA MET A 254 8.72 8.99 -15.12
C MET A 254 9.75 9.36 -14.04
N VAL A 255 11.05 9.21 -14.32
CA VAL A 255 12.12 9.57 -13.40
C VAL A 255 12.10 11.08 -13.11
N PHE A 256 11.96 11.91 -14.14
CA PHE A 256 11.92 13.36 -13.97
C PHE A 256 10.72 13.82 -13.12
N VAL A 257 9.52 13.30 -13.43
CA VAL A 257 8.30 13.62 -12.67
C VAL A 257 8.42 13.09 -11.24
N LEU A 258 8.99 11.89 -11.04
CA LEU A 258 9.23 11.35 -9.70
C LEU A 258 10.13 12.29 -8.90
N CYS A 259 11.29 12.67 -9.42
CA CYS A 259 12.19 13.62 -8.76
C CYS A 259 11.49 14.95 -8.44
N ALA A 260 10.69 15.48 -9.35
CA ALA A 260 9.96 16.72 -9.14
C ALA A 260 8.94 16.60 -8.00
N PHE A 261 8.13 15.54 -7.98
CA PHE A 261 7.13 15.32 -6.93
C PHE A 261 7.76 15.01 -5.57
N LEU A 262 8.90 14.28 -5.54
CA LEU A 262 9.64 14.05 -4.31
C LEU A 262 10.16 15.38 -3.72
N ALA A 263 10.76 16.24 -4.55
CA ALA A 263 11.23 17.56 -4.13
C ALA A 263 10.07 18.47 -3.66
N ILE A 264 8.96 18.52 -4.41
CA ILE A 264 7.77 19.28 -4.05
C ILE A 264 7.20 18.79 -2.70
N SER A 265 7.09 17.47 -2.52
CA SER A 265 6.53 16.89 -1.30
C SER A 265 7.42 17.19 -0.09
N ALA A 266 8.74 16.99 -0.24
CA ALA A 266 9.71 17.29 0.81
C ALA A 266 9.68 18.78 1.23
N TYR A 267 9.59 19.71 0.26
CA TYR A 267 9.54 21.14 0.54
C TYR A 267 8.19 21.59 1.14
N ALA A 268 7.07 21.05 0.62
CA ALA A 268 5.73 21.35 1.13
C ALA A 268 5.51 20.83 2.57
N GLY A 269 6.28 19.82 2.98
CA GLY A 269 6.13 19.14 4.27
C GLY A 269 5.17 17.94 4.20
N ALA A 270 4.91 17.41 3.00
CA ALA A 270 4.23 16.14 2.80
C ALA A 270 5.23 14.98 2.79
N SER A 271 4.74 13.74 2.88
CA SER A 271 5.60 12.55 2.82
C SER A 271 6.19 12.37 1.42
N MET A 272 7.49 12.09 1.32
CA MET A 272 8.11 11.68 0.05
C MET A 272 7.41 10.44 -0.55
N LEU A 273 6.99 9.51 0.31
CA LEU A 273 6.23 8.32 -0.10
C LEU A 273 4.90 8.71 -0.75
N PHE A 274 4.19 9.70 -0.19
CA PHE A 274 2.96 10.22 -0.78
C PHE A 274 3.22 10.93 -2.12
N GLY A 275 4.33 11.66 -2.23
CA GLY A 275 4.79 12.22 -3.50
C GLY A 275 5.04 11.17 -4.58
N ALA A 276 5.68 10.05 -4.23
CA ALA A 276 5.89 8.92 -5.13
C ALA A 276 4.56 8.31 -5.61
N PHE A 277 3.60 8.13 -4.70
CA PHE A 277 2.25 7.67 -5.04
C PHE A 277 1.55 8.60 -6.03
N LEU A 278 1.55 9.91 -5.75
CA LEU A 278 0.95 10.91 -6.63
C LEU A 278 1.65 11.00 -8.00
N THR A 279 2.95 10.75 -8.06
CA THR A 279 3.70 10.66 -9.32
C THR A 279 3.16 9.51 -10.19
N GLY A 280 2.93 8.34 -9.59
CA GLY A 280 2.35 7.19 -10.29
C GLY A 280 0.95 7.51 -10.80
N ALA A 281 0.10 8.09 -9.95
CA ALA A 281 -1.26 8.48 -10.33
C ALA A 281 -1.29 9.58 -11.40
N PHE A 282 -0.35 10.54 -11.33
CA PHE A 282 -0.20 11.61 -12.32
C PHE A 282 0.22 11.03 -13.68
N THR A 283 1.25 10.20 -13.71
CA THR A 283 1.77 9.61 -14.96
C THR A 283 0.78 8.64 -15.59
N SER A 284 0.02 7.86 -14.80
CA SER A 284 -1.06 7.00 -15.32
C SER A 284 -2.22 7.80 -15.91
N SER A 285 -2.46 9.03 -15.43
CA SER A 285 -3.50 9.92 -15.95
C SER A 285 -3.11 10.70 -17.22
N LEU A 286 -1.83 10.68 -17.63
CA LEU A 286 -1.39 11.34 -18.86
C LEU A 286 -1.91 10.56 -20.08
N PRO A 287 -2.72 11.20 -20.96
CA PRO A 287 -3.43 10.49 -22.01
C PRO A 287 -2.50 9.95 -23.10
N SER A 288 -2.72 8.70 -23.53
CA SER A 288 -2.21 8.20 -24.81
C SER A 288 -3.34 8.18 -25.86
N LYS A 289 -3.13 8.96 -26.93
CA LYS A 289 -3.78 8.99 -28.26
C LYS A 289 -5.30 9.17 -28.45
N HIS A 290 -6.21 8.94 -27.51
CA HIS A 290 -7.66 9.16 -27.79
C HIS A 290 -8.38 10.01 -26.72
N PRO A 291 -8.92 11.19 -27.08
CA PRO A 291 -9.59 12.12 -26.16
C PRO A 291 -11.00 11.75 -25.70
N GLU A 292 -11.69 10.85 -26.39
CA GLU A 292 -13.15 10.67 -26.27
C GLU A 292 -13.54 9.39 -25.51
N GLY A 293 -12.98 9.20 -24.32
CA GLY A 293 -13.40 8.14 -23.39
C GLY A 293 -13.31 8.65 -21.95
N PRO A 294 -14.31 8.38 -21.08
CA PRO A 294 -14.32 8.91 -19.74
C PRO A 294 -13.11 8.32 -19.00
N PHE A 295 -12.22 9.16 -18.49
CA PHE A 295 -11.09 8.80 -17.61
C PHE A 295 -10.51 7.42 -17.94
N VAL A 296 -9.60 7.34 -18.91
CA VAL A 296 -8.99 6.06 -19.32
C VAL A 296 -8.10 5.53 -18.19
N GLY A 297 -8.75 4.96 -17.17
CA GLY A 297 -8.25 3.83 -16.44
C GLY A 297 -8.06 2.71 -17.45
N VAL A 298 -6.90 2.07 -17.35
CA VAL A 298 -6.47 0.80 -17.93
C VAL A 298 -7.64 -0.02 -18.50
N LEU A 299 -8.06 0.27 -19.73
CA LEU A 299 -8.88 -0.63 -20.51
C LEU A 299 -7.95 -1.71 -21.05
N SER A 300 -7.87 -2.79 -20.27
CA SER A 300 -7.27 -4.09 -20.55
C SER A 300 -5.80 -4.09 -21.00
N ARG A 301 -4.96 -4.77 -20.20
CA ARG A 301 -3.54 -5.05 -20.47
C ARG A 301 -3.26 -5.55 -21.91
N GLU A 302 -4.23 -6.18 -22.57
CA GLU A 302 -4.06 -6.77 -23.91
C GLU A 302 -4.38 -5.84 -25.10
N HIS A 303 -5.16 -4.77 -24.92
CA HIS A 303 -5.63 -3.95 -26.06
C HIS A 303 -4.65 -2.84 -26.49
N GLY A 304 -3.54 -2.67 -25.77
CA GLY A 304 -2.47 -1.74 -26.11
C GLY A 304 -1.56 -2.25 -27.23
N GLU A 305 -1.49 -3.57 -27.43
CA GLU A 305 -0.52 -4.20 -28.35
C GLU A 305 -1.07 -4.42 -29.76
N SER A 306 -2.39 -4.58 -29.94
CA SER A 306 -2.97 -5.05 -31.20
C SER A 306 -3.22 -3.97 -32.25
N THR A 307 -3.07 -2.67 -31.92
CA THR A 307 -3.32 -1.58 -32.88
C THR A 307 -2.03 -0.88 -33.28
N ALA A 308 -1.58 -1.12 -34.53
CA ALA A 308 -0.45 -0.42 -35.13
C ALA A 308 -0.64 1.11 -35.02
N GLY A 309 0.17 1.75 -34.16
CA GLY A 309 0.15 3.21 -33.98
C GLY A 309 -0.02 3.71 -32.54
N LYS A 310 -0.30 2.87 -31.53
CA LYS A 310 -0.40 3.33 -30.13
C LYS A 310 0.98 3.45 -29.46
N SER A 311 1.24 4.57 -28.77
CA SER A 311 2.45 4.72 -27.94
C SER A 311 2.36 3.80 -26.71
N PRO A 312 3.47 3.19 -26.26
CA PRO A 312 3.44 2.32 -25.09
C PRO A 312 3.02 3.10 -23.84
N THR A 313 2.18 2.50 -23.01
CA THR A 313 1.74 3.11 -21.75
C THR A 313 2.89 3.19 -20.74
N PHE A 314 2.79 4.11 -19.77
CA PHE A 314 3.75 4.23 -18.67
C PHE A 314 3.79 2.94 -17.83
N VAL A 315 2.63 2.34 -17.56
CA VAL A 315 2.50 1.06 -16.85
C VAL A 315 3.27 -0.05 -17.56
N HIS A 316 3.04 -0.25 -18.87
CA HIS A 316 3.75 -1.27 -19.62
C HIS A 316 5.26 -1.00 -19.71
N THR A 317 5.66 0.28 -19.80
CA THR A 317 7.08 0.64 -19.77
C THR A 317 7.71 0.32 -18.42
N PHE A 318 7.00 0.58 -17.32
CA PHE A 318 7.43 0.21 -15.97
C PHE A 318 7.58 -1.30 -15.82
N GLU A 319 6.58 -2.09 -16.21
CA GLU A 319 6.59 -3.55 -16.16
C GLU A 319 7.80 -4.14 -16.92
N LYS A 320 8.08 -3.58 -18.11
CA LYS A 320 9.17 -4.08 -18.96
C LYS A 320 10.57 -3.79 -18.40
N TYR A 321 10.81 -2.61 -17.84
CA TYR A 321 12.18 -2.16 -17.52
C TYR A 321 12.46 -2.02 -16.02
N VAL A 322 11.47 -1.67 -15.20
CA VAL A 322 11.68 -1.34 -13.78
C VAL A 322 11.18 -2.47 -12.88
N SER A 323 10.04 -3.09 -13.20
CA SER A 323 9.39 -4.08 -12.33
C SER A 323 10.29 -5.28 -11.99
N HIS A 324 11.12 -5.76 -12.92
CA HIS A 324 12.04 -6.88 -12.65
C HIS A 324 13.14 -6.50 -11.65
N VAL A 325 13.79 -5.35 -11.85
CA VAL A 325 14.81 -4.84 -10.91
C VAL A 325 14.18 -4.55 -9.56
N GLN A 326 12.97 -3.99 -9.57
CA GLN A 326 12.21 -3.73 -8.36
C GLN A 326 11.93 -5.00 -7.57
N ARG A 327 11.33 -6.01 -8.22
CA ARG A 327 10.88 -7.25 -7.56
C ARG A 327 12.02 -8.13 -7.06
N PHE A 328 13.13 -8.21 -7.81
CA PHE A 328 14.21 -9.16 -7.51
C PHE A 328 15.41 -8.55 -6.79
N ILE A 329 15.56 -7.22 -6.79
CA ILE A 329 16.70 -6.55 -6.16
C ILE A 329 16.22 -5.56 -5.09
N LEU A 330 15.49 -4.52 -5.48
CA LEU A 330 15.21 -3.39 -4.57
C LEU A 330 14.20 -3.74 -3.46
N GLN A 331 13.15 -4.49 -3.80
CA GLN A 331 12.14 -4.94 -2.84
C GLN A 331 12.73 -5.91 -1.80
N PRO A 332 13.49 -6.97 -2.17
CA PRO A 332 14.14 -7.82 -1.18
C PRO A 332 15.11 -7.07 -0.27
N LEU A 333 15.88 -6.12 -0.80
CA LEU A 333 16.78 -5.29 0.01
C LEU A 333 16.01 -4.40 0.99
N PHE A 334 14.87 -3.85 0.57
CA PHE A 334 13.98 -3.10 1.44
C PHE A 334 13.43 -3.94 2.60
N PHE A 335 12.96 -5.15 2.33
CA PHE A 335 12.45 -6.02 3.40
C PHE A 335 13.55 -6.56 4.31
N ALA A 336 14.72 -6.86 3.75
CA ALA A 336 15.89 -7.23 4.54
C ALA A 336 16.32 -6.09 5.47
N SER A 337 16.25 -4.84 5.00
CA SER A 337 16.66 -3.68 5.79
C SER A 337 15.74 -3.41 6.99
N ILE A 338 14.45 -3.75 6.87
CA ILE A 338 13.55 -3.82 8.05
C ILE A 338 14.08 -4.86 9.04
N GLY A 339 14.50 -6.03 8.58
CA GLY A 339 15.09 -7.09 9.41
C GLY A 339 16.33 -6.66 10.18
N PHE A 340 17.18 -5.80 9.60
CA PHE A 340 18.37 -5.24 10.28
C PHE A 340 18.01 -4.37 11.48
N ALA A 341 16.82 -3.73 11.45
CA ALA A 341 16.44 -2.69 12.39
C ALA A 341 15.51 -3.17 13.52
N ILE A 342 15.02 -4.42 13.47
CA ILE A 342 14.15 -4.98 14.51
C ILE A 342 14.99 -5.61 15.63
N PRO A 343 14.84 -5.18 16.90
CA PRO A 343 15.53 -5.75 18.04
C PRO A 343 14.85 -7.06 18.46
N PHE A 344 15.13 -8.13 17.69
CA PHE A 344 14.44 -9.41 17.82
C PHE A 344 14.57 -10.07 19.20
N LEU A 345 15.73 -9.95 19.84
CA LEU A 345 15.98 -10.58 21.14
C LEU A 345 15.03 -10.04 22.22
N ASP A 346 14.71 -8.75 22.18
CA ASP A 346 13.80 -8.12 23.14
C ASP A 346 12.34 -8.55 22.92
N MET A 347 12.01 -9.07 21.73
CA MET A 347 10.66 -9.53 21.38
C MET A 347 10.22 -10.73 22.21
N TRP A 348 11.15 -11.52 22.73
CA TRP A 348 10.85 -12.81 23.36
C TRP A 348 10.66 -12.74 24.88
N THR A 349 10.47 -11.54 25.42
CA THR A 349 10.11 -11.39 26.83
C THR A 349 8.63 -11.71 27.04
N GLY A 350 8.31 -12.45 28.12
CA GLY A 350 6.94 -12.88 28.39
C GLY A 350 5.93 -11.73 28.44
N GLU A 351 6.32 -10.58 28.98
CA GLU A 351 5.51 -9.36 29.01
C GLU A 351 5.15 -8.86 27.61
N ILE A 352 6.14 -8.78 26.72
CA ILE A 352 5.95 -8.29 25.36
C ILE A 352 5.09 -9.25 24.55
N ILE A 353 5.30 -10.56 24.69
CA ILE A 353 4.55 -11.57 23.93
C ILE A 353 3.06 -11.48 24.25
N TRP A 354 2.66 -11.52 25.54
CA TRP A 354 1.24 -11.50 25.88
C TRP A 354 0.60 -10.17 25.49
N LYS A 355 1.30 -9.04 25.69
CA LYS A 355 0.82 -7.72 25.25
C LYS A 355 0.66 -7.68 23.73
N GLY A 356 1.64 -8.18 22.97
CA GLY A 356 1.59 -8.29 21.52
C GLY A 356 0.38 -9.10 21.04
N VAL A 357 0.11 -10.26 21.65
CA VAL A 357 -1.05 -11.11 21.31
C VAL A 357 -2.37 -10.42 21.65
N VAL A 358 -2.51 -9.85 22.85
CA VAL A 358 -3.73 -9.10 23.22
C VAL A 358 -3.97 -7.95 22.26
N PHE A 359 -2.91 -7.23 21.89
CA PHE A 359 -3.02 -6.12 20.97
C PHE A 359 -3.35 -6.56 19.54
N THR A 360 -2.82 -7.70 19.10
CA THR A 360 -3.18 -8.35 17.83
C THR A 360 -4.67 -8.62 17.77
N LEU A 361 -5.21 -9.29 18.81
CA LEU A 361 -6.63 -9.63 18.89
C LEU A 361 -7.50 -8.37 18.87
N LEU A 362 -7.09 -7.32 19.60
CA LEU A 362 -7.78 -6.05 19.60
C LEU A 362 -7.82 -5.41 18.20
N MET A 363 -6.69 -5.43 17.48
CA MET A 363 -6.59 -4.88 16.12
C MET A 363 -7.38 -5.67 15.11
N LEU A 364 -7.43 -7.00 15.25
CA LEU A 364 -8.28 -7.87 14.45
C LEU A 364 -9.75 -7.48 14.64
N LEU A 365 -10.20 -7.33 15.88
CA LEU A 365 -11.58 -6.88 16.17
C LEU A 365 -11.85 -5.49 15.57
N GLY A 366 -10.90 -4.55 15.71
CA GLY A 366 -11.02 -3.20 15.16
C GLY A 366 -11.21 -3.17 13.64
N LYS A 367 -10.54 -4.06 12.90
CA LYS A 367 -10.72 -4.16 11.43
C LYS A 367 -11.98 -4.94 11.05
N VAL A 368 -12.40 -5.95 11.83
CA VAL A 368 -13.69 -6.60 11.63
C VAL A 368 -14.86 -5.61 11.78
N VAL A 369 -14.75 -4.62 12.68
CA VAL A 369 -15.74 -3.54 12.83
C VAL A 369 -15.92 -2.73 11.54
N VAL A 370 -14.90 -2.60 10.69
CA VAL A 370 -15.03 -1.94 9.37
C VAL A 370 -16.09 -2.64 8.51
N GLY A 371 -16.19 -3.97 8.62
CA GLY A 371 -17.21 -4.76 7.95
C GLY A 371 -18.64 -4.34 8.27
N VAL A 372 -18.88 -3.84 9.49
CA VAL A 372 -20.21 -3.38 9.96
C VAL A 372 -20.71 -2.16 9.16
N CYS A 373 -19.81 -1.44 8.46
CA CYS A 373 -20.21 -0.35 7.57
C CYS A 373 -21.14 -0.84 6.43
N VAL A 374 -21.03 -2.10 6.01
CA VAL A 374 -21.83 -2.69 4.92
C VAL A 374 -23.32 -2.79 5.30
N PRO A 375 -23.73 -3.49 6.38
CA PRO A 375 -25.14 -3.56 6.78
C PRO A 375 -25.68 -2.20 7.22
N LEU A 376 -24.85 -1.34 7.84
CA LEU A 376 -25.26 0.02 8.19
C LEU A 376 -25.59 0.86 6.94
N TRP A 377 -24.81 0.69 5.87
CA TRP A 377 -25.05 1.36 4.61
C TRP A 377 -26.36 0.88 3.96
N ASP A 378 -26.61 -0.42 3.94
CA ASP A 378 -27.87 -0.97 3.41
C ASP A 378 -29.08 -0.44 4.19
N LEU A 379 -29.00 -0.39 5.52
CA LEU A 379 -30.06 0.19 6.37
C LEU A 379 -30.31 1.67 6.07
N LEU A 380 -29.26 2.45 5.83
CA LEU A 380 -29.37 3.87 5.49
C LEU A 380 -30.01 4.08 4.12
N VAL A 381 -29.59 3.30 3.11
CA VAL A 381 -30.14 3.37 1.76
C VAL A 381 -31.61 2.95 1.74
N ASP A 382 -31.98 1.88 2.44
CA ASP A 382 -33.37 1.41 2.57
C ASP A 382 -34.25 2.46 3.27
N ARG A 383 -33.73 3.10 4.32
CA ARG A 383 -34.44 4.18 5.02
C ARG A 383 -34.63 5.39 4.12
N GLN A 384 -33.66 5.74 3.29
CA GLN A 384 -33.77 6.86 2.36
C GLN A 384 -34.77 6.55 1.24
N ARG A 385 -34.79 5.32 0.72
CA ARG A 385 -35.73 4.87 -0.32
C ARG A 385 -37.17 4.85 0.18
N SER A 386 -37.41 4.31 1.39
CA SER A 386 -38.74 4.31 2.01
C SER A 386 -39.26 5.71 2.37
N LEU A 387 -38.38 6.67 2.65
CA LEU A 387 -38.77 8.07 2.84
C LEU A 387 -39.14 8.78 1.52
N LEU A 388 -38.50 8.41 0.41
CA LEU A 388 -38.80 8.92 -0.92
C LEU A 388 -40.06 8.27 -1.52
N GLU A 389 -40.34 7.00 -1.19
CA GLU A 389 -41.48 6.22 -1.68
C GLU A 389 -42.74 6.34 -0.80
N LYS A 390 -42.91 7.43 -0.03
CA LYS A 390 -44.17 7.76 0.66
C LYS A 390 -45.31 7.94 -0.36
N GLY A 391 -45.89 6.82 -0.80
CA GLY A 391 -46.96 6.76 -1.80
C GLY A 391 -47.39 5.35 -2.21
N GLN A 392 -46.56 4.31 -2.03
CA GLN A 392 -46.97 2.94 -2.34
C GLN A 392 -46.63 1.97 -1.20
N THR A 393 -47.66 1.25 -0.74
CA THR A 393 -47.58 0.20 0.28
C THR A 393 -46.66 -0.92 -0.18
N LEU A 394 -45.42 -0.93 0.28
CA LEU A 394 -44.49 -2.02 0.05
C LEU A 394 -44.70 -3.12 1.10
N THR A 395 -45.20 -4.25 0.61
CA THR A 395 -45.19 -5.54 1.28
C THR A 395 -43.78 -5.90 1.72
N GLY A 396 -43.67 -6.38 2.96
CA GLY A 396 -42.41 -6.55 3.68
C GLY A 396 -41.36 -7.38 2.95
N ARG A 397 -40.12 -6.88 2.94
CA ARG A 397 -38.92 -7.68 2.77
C ARG A 397 -37.89 -7.27 3.81
N SER A 398 -37.64 -8.16 4.78
CA SER A 398 -36.49 -8.05 5.67
C SER A 398 -35.20 -8.37 4.88
N PHE A 399 -34.57 -7.35 4.30
CA PHE A 399 -33.35 -7.45 3.48
C PHE A 399 -32.04 -7.56 4.30
N VAL A 400 -32.13 -7.50 5.64
CA VAL A 400 -30.98 -7.42 6.57
C VAL A 400 -30.10 -8.70 6.70
N PRO A 401 -30.55 -9.95 6.49
CA PRO A 401 -29.70 -11.12 6.75
C PRO A 401 -28.67 -11.42 5.63
N THR A 402 -28.75 -10.78 4.46
CA THR A 402 -27.86 -11.04 3.30
C THR A 402 -26.53 -10.29 3.35
N SER A 403 -26.47 -9.12 4.01
CA SER A 403 -25.29 -8.23 3.96
C SER A 403 -24.14 -8.62 4.91
N TRP A 404 -24.37 -9.56 5.84
CA TRP A 404 -23.36 -9.99 6.83
C TRP A 404 -22.20 -10.79 6.23
N ALA A 405 -22.45 -11.56 5.17
CA ALA A 405 -21.39 -12.29 4.48
C ALA A 405 -20.41 -11.34 3.75
N PRO A 406 -20.87 -10.37 2.93
CA PRO A 406 -20.02 -9.31 2.40
C PRO A 406 -19.33 -8.47 3.49
N ALA A 407 -20.03 -8.16 4.58
CA ALA A 407 -19.47 -7.43 5.72
C ALA A 407 -18.27 -8.14 6.36
N THR A 408 -18.42 -9.44 6.64
CA THR A 408 -17.34 -10.26 7.22
C THR A 408 -16.17 -10.41 6.27
N LEU A 409 -16.41 -10.48 4.96
CA LEU A 409 -15.34 -10.46 3.95
C LEU A 409 -14.58 -9.14 3.97
N LEU A 410 -15.28 -7.99 3.96
CA LEU A 410 -14.63 -6.68 4.02
C LEU A 410 -13.78 -6.54 5.28
N GLY A 411 -14.34 -6.86 6.45
CA GLY A 411 -13.65 -6.73 7.72
C GLY A 411 -12.43 -7.66 7.84
N THR A 412 -12.57 -8.93 7.46
CA THR A 412 -11.45 -9.89 7.52
C THR A 412 -10.35 -9.58 6.49
N ALA A 413 -10.74 -9.11 5.30
CA ALA A 413 -9.80 -8.73 4.25
C ALA A 413 -8.97 -7.48 4.60
N MET A 414 -9.45 -6.62 5.49
CA MET A 414 -8.72 -5.43 5.94
C MET A 414 -7.85 -5.68 7.20
N VAL A 415 -7.77 -6.91 7.72
CA VAL A 415 -6.94 -7.25 8.88
C VAL A 415 -5.46 -7.28 8.54
N ALA A 416 -5.10 -7.80 7.36
CA ALA A 416 -3.72 -8.00 6.96
C ALA A 416 -2.93 -6.69 7.00
N ARG A 417 -1.79 -6.69 7.68
CA ARG A 417 -0.88 -5.54 7.75
C ARG A 417 0.21 -5.66 6.71
N GLY A 418 0.56 -4.53 6.10
CA GLY A 418 1.53 -4.47 5.00
C GLY A 418 2.87 -3.94 5.43
N GLU A 419 3.78 -3.86 4.46
CA GLU A 419 5.08 -3.20 4.64
C GLU A 419 4.96 -1.80 5.23
N ILE A 420 3.92 -1.05 4.83
CA ILE A 420 3.70 0.34 5.27
C ILE A 420 3.53 0.42 6.79
N GLY A 421 2.91 -0.58 7.43
CA GLY A 421 2.80 -0.62 8.90
C GLY A 421 4.16 -0.76 9.59
N LEU A 422 5.03 -1.64 9.07
CA LEU A 422 6.40 -1.81 9.56
C LEU A 422 7.25 -0.56 9.32
N ILE A 423 7.05 0.13 8.21
CA ILE A 423 7.71 1.41 7.92
C ILE A 423 7.31 2.48 8.92
N ILE A 424 6.00 2.66 9.15
CA ILE A 424 5.50 3.69 10.07
C ILE A 424 6.06 3.49 11.46
N ILE A 425 6.08 2.25 11.96
CA ILE A 425 6.60 1.98 13.31
C ILE A 425 8.12 2.18 13.39
N GLN A 426 8.86 1.84 12.32
CA GLN A 426 10.31 2.07 12.23
C GLN A 426 10.66 3.56 12.17
N ILE A 427 9.92 4.33 11.38
CA ILE A 427 10.01 5.79 11.35
C ILE A 427 9.68 6.33 12.75
N GLY A 428 8.61 5.83 13.38
CA GLY A 428 8.27 6.20 14.75
C GLY A 428 9.42 6.03 15.74
N LEU A 429 10.15 4.91 15.68
CA LEU A 429 11.25 4.59 16.59
C LEU A 429 12.51 5.40 16.29
N ASN A 430 12.94 5.41 15.03
CA ASN A 430 14.23 6.00 14.64
C ASN A 430 14.13 7.51 14.50
N GLU A 431 12.96 8.00 14.10
CA GLU A 431 12.76 9.38 13.72
C GLU A 431 12.00 10.17 14.77
N THR A 432 11.54 9.59 15.88
CA THR A 432 10.91 10.39 16.92
C THR A 432 11.39 10.00 18.31
N PRO A 433 11.53 10.96 19.24
CA PRO A 433 11.87 10.65 20.62
C PRO A 433 10.69 10.05 21.40
N PHE A 434 9.51 9.94 20.77
CA PHE A 434 8.28 9.62 21.47
C PHE A 434 8.07 8.12 21.59
N LEU A 435 8.51 7.30 20.62
CA LEU A 435 8.24 5.87 20.63
C LEU A 435 9.30 5.09 21.42
N SER A 436 8.92 4.55 22.57
CA SER A 436 9.78 3.63 23.32
C SER A 436 9.99 2.30 22.60
N GLN A 437 11.16 1.69 22.82
CA GLN A 437 11.49 0.35 22.30
C GLN A 437 10.48 -0.71 22.74
N LYS A 438 9.90 -0.59 23.95
CA LYS A 438 8.85 -1.49 24.42
C LYS A 438 7.58 -1.39 23.56
N ALA A 439 7.10 -0.18 23.30
CA ALA A 439 5.92 0.03 22.46
C ALA A 439 6.17 -0.40 21.01
N PHE A 440 7.36 -0.10 20.48
CA PHE A 440 7.80 -0.55 19.16
C PHE A 440 7.70 -2.06 19.02
N VAL A 441 8.30 -2.82 19.94
CA VAL A 441 8.34 -4.28 19.84
C VAL A 441 6.95 -4.91 20.00
N ILE A 442 6.10 -4.38 20.89
CA ILE A 442 4.69 -4.81 21.01
C ILE A 442 3.94 -4.59 19.70
N ALA A 443 4.17 -3.46 19.04
CA ALA A 443 3.56 -3.13 17.75
C ALA A 443 4.05 -4.05 16.62
N VAL A 444 5.35 -4.35 16.56
CA VAL A 444 5.91 -5.29 15.57
C VAL A 444 5.27 -6.67 15.71
N TRP A 445 5.11 -7.18 16.93
CA TRP A 445 4.37 -8.43 17.17
C TRP A 445 2.96 -8.38 16.59
N ALA A 446 2.22 -7.30 16.87
CA ALA A 446 0.86 -7.14 16.38
C ALA A 446 0.77 -7.01 14.85
N ILE A 447 1.75 -6.34 14.23
CA ILE A 447 1.82 -6.22 12.77
C ILE A 447 2.06 -7.58 12.14
N VAL A 448 3.11 -8.30 12.58
CA VAL A 448 3.50 -9.61 12.02
C VAL A 448 2.36 -10.63 12.19
N LEU A 449 1.75 -10.71 13.38
CA LEU A 449 0.66 -11.65 13.61
C LEU A 449 -0.57 -11.32 12.74
N ASN A 450 -0.94 -10.06 12.60
CA ASN A 450 -2.07 -9.66 11.75
C ASN A 450 -1.78 -9.88 10.25
N THR A 451 -0.53 -9.72 9.79
CA THR A 451 -0.11 -10.06 8.42
C THR A 451 -0.32 -11.54 8.09
N ILE A 452 -0.16 -12.44 9.07
CA ILE A 452 -0.40 -13.89 8.90
C ILE A 452 -1.89 -14.20 9.04
N ILE A 453 -2.55 -13.66 10.06
CA ILE A 453 -3.94 -13.98 10.38
C ILE A 453 -4.90 -13.49 9.28
N GLY A 454 -4.65 -12.33 8.67
CA GLY A 454 -5.52 -11.76 7.63
C GLY A 454 -5.73 -12.70 6.43
N PRO A 455 -4.68 -13.05 5.67
CA PRO A 455 -4.80 -13.95 4.52
C PRO A 455 -5.36 -15.32 4.90
N VAL A 456 -4.94 -15.91 6.03
CA VAL A 456 -5.49 -17.19 6.52
C VAL A 456 -6.99 -17.09 6.80
N GLY A 457 -7.41 -16.02 7.49
CA GLY A 457 -8.82 -15.77 7.83
C GLY A 457 -9.70 -15.60 6.59
N VAL A 458 -9.23 -14.82 5.61
CA VAL A 458 -9.94 -14.63 4.33
C VAL A 458 -10.04 -15.92 3.53
N GLY A 459 -8.96 -16.69 3.45
CA GLY A 459 -8.96 -17.99 2.75
C GLY A 459 -9.96 -18.98 3.35
N LEU A 460 -10.00 -19.08 4.68
CA LEU A 460 -10.97 -19.91 5.39
C LEU A 460 -12.42 -19.43 5.21
N LEU A 461 -12.64 -18.10 5.21
CA LEU A 461 -13.95 -17.50 5.02
C LEU A 461 -14.49 -17.75 3.61
N LEU A 462 -13.67 -17.52 2.58
CA LEU A 462 -14.07 -17.71 1.18
C LEU A 462 -14.39 -19.16 0.85
N LYS A 463 -13.66 -20.12 1.44
CA LYS A 463 -13.98 -21.55 1.30
C LYS A 463 -15.39 -21.90 1.82
N ARG A 464 -15.92 -21.13 2.77
CA ARG A 464 -17.23 -21.37 3.38
C ARG A 464 -18.36 -20.55 2.76
N VAL A 465 -18.11 -19.29 2.44
CA VAL A 465 -19.17 -18.30 2.10
C VAL A 465 -18.92 -17.61 0.76
N GLY A 466 -17.85 -17.95 0.03
CA GLY A 466 -17.46 -17.25 -1.20
C GLY A 466 -18.53 -17.25 -2.28
N THR A 467 -19.14 -18.40 -2.58
CA THR A 467 -20.23 -18.50 -3.59
C THR A 467 -21.45 -17.68 -3.18
N ARG A 468 -21.82 -17.71 -1.90
CA ARG A 468 -22.94 -16.92 -1.37
C ARG A 468 -22.73 -15.41 -1.54
N ILE A 469 -21.48 -14.94 -1.42
CA ILE A 469 -21.14 -13.52 -1.64
C ILE A 469 -21.17 -13.20 -3.13
N ALA A 470 -20.65 -14.09 -3.97
CA ALA A 470 -20.61 -13.91 -5.42
C ALA A 470 -22.00 -13.83 -6.05
N ASP A 471 -22.92 -14.66 -5.57
CA ASP A 471 -24.31 -14.74 -6.05
C ASP A 471 -25.24 -13.70 -5.40
N ASP A 472 -24.72 -12.88 -4.48
CA ASP A 472 -25.52 -11.83 -3.83
C ASP A 472 -25.97 -10.77 -4.84
N LYS A 473 -27.27 -10.48 -4.85
CA LYS A 473 -27.88 -9.55 -5.83
C LYS A 473 -27.41 -8.11 -5.70
N LEU A 474 -26.96 -7.69 -4.50
CA LEU A 474 -26.57 -6.32 -4.20
C LEU A 474 -25.04 -6.17 -4.13
N TRP A 475 -24.37 -7.19 -3.60
CA TRP A 475 -22.94 -7.15 -3.25
C TRP A 475 -22.06 -8.06 -4.11
N GLY A 476 -22.65 -8.97 -4.87
CA GLY A 476 -21.99 -9.94 -5.71
C GLY A 476 -21.47 -9.38 -7.03
N THR A 477 -21.27 -10.26 -8.01
CA THR A 477 -20.63 -9.93 -9.28
C THR A 477 -21.50 -8.97 -10.08
N GLN A 478 -20.94 -7.81 -10.45
CA GLN A 478 -21.67 -6.86 -11.28
C GLN A 478 -21.72 -7.39 -12.72
N LYS A 479 -22.93 -7.63 -13.26
CA LYS A 479 -23.10 -7.85 -14.70
C LYS A 479 -22.66 -6.58 -15.41
N ARG A 480 -21.55 -6.62 -16.16
CA ARG A 480 -21.14 -5.52 -17.03
C ARG A 480 -22.30 -5.21 -17.97
N ALA A 481 -22.85 -4.01 -17.90
CA ALA A 481 -23.95 -3.54 -18.75
C ALA A 481 -23.57 -3.37 -20.25
N THR A 482 -22.52 -4.05 -20.72
CA THR A 482 -21.91 -3.77 -22.03
C THR A 482 -22.24 -4.77 -23.13
N GLU A 483 -22.95 -5.88 -22.84
CA GLU A 483 -23.27 -6.91 -23.86
C GLU A 483 -24.72 -6.86 -24.40
N GLU A 484 -25.67 -6.23 -23.70
CA GLU A 484 -27.06 -6.14 -24.17
C GLU A 484 -27.31 -4.93 -25.09
N GLU A 485 -26.59 -3.82 -24.95
CA GLU A 485 -26.75 -2.66 -25.85
C GLU A 485 -26.14 -2.88 -27.25
N PHE A 486 -25.11 -3.74 -27.37
CA PHE A 486 -24.48 -4.00 -28.67
C PHE A 486 -25.19 -5.09 -29.48
N THR A 487 -25.96 -5.96 -28.84
CA THR A 487 -26.72 -7.03 -29.51
C THR A 487 -28.13 -6.59 -29.88
N GLY A 488 -28.74 -5.64 -29.15
CA GLY A 488 -30.06 -5.06 -29.50
C GLY A 488 -30.02 -4.12 -30.71
N SER A 489 -28.93 -3.38 -30.91
CA SER A 489 -28.79 -2.45 -32.05
C SER A 489 -28.49 -3.12 -33.39
N ALA A 490 -27.95 -4.36 -33.38
CA ALA A 490 -27.58 -5.06 -34.61
C ALA A 490 -28.74 -5.88 -35.23
N SER A 491 -29.80 -6.16 -34.48
CA SER A 491 -30.95 -6.93 -35.00
C SER A 491 -32.08 -6.09 -35.61
N GLU A 492 -32.14 -4.78 -35.31
CA GLU A 492 -33.19 -3.90 -35.85
C GLU A 492 -32.80 -3.19 -37.16
N GLY A 493 -31.51 -3.15 -37.54
CA GLY A 493 -31.05 -2.53 -38.78
C GLY A 493 -31.09 -3.42 -40.04
N MET A 494 -31.64 -4.64 -39.95
CA MET A 494 -31.63 -5.62 -41.06
C MET A 494 -33.03 -6.10 -41.45
N ARG A 495 -34.06 -5.36 -41.02
CA ARG A 495 -35.45 -5.51 -41.47
C ARG A 495 -36.04 -4.14 -41.77
N GLU A 496 -35.60 -3.51 -42.84
CA GLU A 496 -36.42 -2.65 -43.72
C GLU A 496 -35.83 -2.66 -45.14
#